data_AF-A0A7H8R7T3-F1
#
_entry.id   AF-A0A7H8R7T3-F1
#
_cell.length_a   1.000
_cell.length_b   1.000
_cell.length_c   1.000
_cell.angle_alpha   90.00
_cell.angle_beta   90.00
_cell.angle_gamma   90.00
#
_symmetry.space_group_name_H-M   'P 1'
#
loop_
_entity.id
_entity.type
_entity.pdbx_description
1 polymer ?
#
loop_
_entity_poly.entity_id
_entity_poly.type
_entity_poly.pdbx_seq_one_letter_code
_entity_poly.pdbx_strand_id
1 'polypeptide(L)'
;MSNLETSHNPLLEVLLPRAFCSSLVQDAICTMSASHMANGTSLDQLSLRNAEITYHGRTLSGVRNALAKLPKQDMFSSSHTTLVEEIILAVASVCKYEAVRGNIKSWRGHLEALQNLVDYCGGYKNMDVYIADWVSGLVIYWQHLAKLTNPKFAAGLVFCDGLYDAPKVDLYLGCSEQLVKICARISDLRFFAHSTAALIKEVTETNNILISWSCDEQDFIIPKGVSKVTFERLRVIADYYRYGAFIFLHSTIEGISQSSPLELQGSQSTFWDMVHSLVAFTKPVALQHLVSLLRSFPPDSHPEFSGLVFPLFIAGCECEDNEQLTMILKSLHTLEVNFGIHNTKRAQEVLVILTQLRCEGKPKHWLDLLEELEWELILV
;
A
#
# COMPACT_ATOMS: atom_id res chain seq x y z
N MET A 1 2.56 17.71 -6.45
CA MET A 1 4.00 17.91 -6.70
C MET A 1 4.77 18.45 -5.47
N SER A 2 4.30 18.38 -4.23
CA SER A 2 5.05 19.00 -3.10
C SER A 2 6.23 18.17 -2.57
N ASN A 3 6.37 16.89 -2.94
CA ASN A 3 7.55 16.11 -2.54
C ASN A 3 8.84 16.60 -3.22
N LEU A 4 8.74 17.35 -4.33
CA LEU A 4 9.89 17.97 -4.99
C LEU A 4 10.42 19.22 -4.25
N GLU A 5 9.69 19.73 -3.26
CA GLU A 5 10.04 20.97 -2.55
C GLU A 5 10.76 20.71 -1.22
N THR A 6 10.90 19.46 -0.78
CA THR A 6 11.69 19.13 0.41
C THR A 6 13.17 19.11 0.07
N SER A 7 14.00 19.74 0.91
CA SER A 7 15.45 19.81 0.72
C SER A 7 16.16 18.45 0.77
N HIS A 8 15.46 17.41 1.23
CA HIS A 8 15.94 16.03 1.36
C HIS A 8 14.93 15.05 0.77
N ASN A 9 14.71 15.14 -0.54
CA ASN A 9 13.86 14.22 -1.29
C ASN A 9 14.73 13.07 -1.84
N PRO A 10 14.47 11.79 -1.48
CA PRO A 10 15.20 10.64 -2.03
C PRO A 10 15.17 10.55 -3.58
N LEU A 11 14.13 11.08 -4.23
CA LEU A 11 14.08 11.17 -5.69
C LEU A 11 15.19 12.09 -6.23
N LEU A 12 15.45 13.21 -5.56
CA LEU A 12 16.45 14.20 -5.95
C LEU A 12 17.87 13.81 -5.49
N GLU A 13 18.00 13.19 -4.33
CA GLU A 13 19.29 12.85 -3.73
C GLU A 13 19.84 11.50 -4.19
N VAL A 14 18.96 10.52 -4.46
CA VAL A 14 19.36 9.14 -4.78
C VAL A 14 19.12 8.86 -6.25
N LEU A 15 17.87 8.99 -6.70
CA LEU A 15 17.47 8.50 -8.02
C LEU A 15 17.99 9.36 -9.17
N LEU A 16 17.81 10.69 -9.13
CA LEU A 16 18.26 11.55 -10.21
C LEU A 16 19.79 11.51 -10.44
N PRO A 17 20.65 11.62 -9.41
CA PRO A 17 22.09 11.53 -9.61
C PRO A 17 22.52 10.20 -10.22
N ARG A 18 21.88 9.09 -9.83
CA ARG A 18 22.16 7.77 -10.39
C ARG A 18 21.64 7.61 -11.82
N ALA A 19 20.51 8.22 -12.16
CA ALA A 19 20.00 8.23 -13.53
C ALA A 19 20.89 9.01 -14.51
N PHE A 20 21.60 10.05 -14.06
CA PHE A 20 22.58 10.73 -14.92
C PHE A 20 23.80 9.86 -15.25
N CYS A 21 24.09 8.87 -14.41
CA CYS A 21 25.25 7.99 -14.56
C CYS A 21 24.91 6.64 -15.19
N SER A 22 23.65 6.20 -15.13
CA SER A 22 23.20 4.88 -15.61
C SER A 22 22.00 5.01 -16.54
N SER A 23 22.17 4.54 -17.79
CA SER A 23 21.06 4.47 -18.75
C SER A 23 19.95 3.52 -18.27
N LEU A 24 20.29 2.49 -17.50
CA LEU A 24 19.32 1.56 -16.94
C LEU A 24 18.37 2.26 -15.96
N VAL A 25 18.94 3.02 -15.02
CA VAL A 25 18.18 3.80 -14.04
C VAL A 25 17.44 4.94 -14.73
N GLN A 26 18.06 5.59 -15.72
CA GLN A 26 17.43 6.63 -16.52
C GLN A 26 16.15 6.14 -17.21
N ASP A 27 16.23 5.02 -17.94
CA ASP A 27 15.06 4.44 -18.62
C ASP A 27 13.95 4.09 -17.61
N ALA A 28 14.32 3.59 -16.42
CA ALA A 28 13.34 3.26 -15.36
C ALA A 28 12.61 4.52 -14.84
N ILE A 29 13.34 5.61 -14.58
CA ILE A 29 12.74 6.88 -14.16
C ILE A 29 11.91 7.52 -15.28
N CYS A 30 12.38 7.44 -16.52
CA CYS A 30 11.62 7.93 -17.68
C CYS A 30 10.31 7.17 -17.85
N THR A 31 10.29 5.85 -17.59
CA THR A 31 9.06 5.04 -17.56
C THR A 31 8.06 5.59 -16.53
N MET A 32 8.50 5.76 -15.27
CA MET A 32 7.67 6.29 -14.20
C MET A 32 7.13 7.69 -14.53
N SER A 33 8.00 8.56 -15.03
CA SER A 33 7.68 9.97 -15.31
C SER A 33 6.68 10.08 -16.45
N ALA A 34 6.92 9.39 -17.57
CA ALA A 34 6.02 9.39 -18.72
C ALA A 34 4.63 8.86 -18.34
N SER A 35 4.57 7.77 -17.56
CA SER A 35 3.31 7.26 -17.03
C SER A 35 2.58 8.28 -16.16
N HIS A 36 3.24 8.83 -15.15
CA HIS A 36 2.60 9.77 -14.23
C HIS A 36 2.06 10.99 -14.98
N MET A 37 2.80 11.52 -15.95
CA MET A 37 2.35 12.61 -16.80
C MET A 37 1.18 12.21 -17.72
N ALA A 38 1.17 10.99 -18.23
CA ALA A 38 0.09 10.47 -19.07
C ALA A 38 -1.21 10.22 -18.29
N ASN A 39 -1.13 10.08 -16.96
CA ASN A 39 -2.31 9.93 -16.09
C ASN A 39 -3.00 11.27 -15.81
N GLY A 40 -2.29 12.38 -16.01
CA GLY A 40 -2.88 13.72 -15.94
C GLY A 40 -3.63 14.12 -17.22
N THR A 41 -4.30 15.27 -17.17
CA THR A 41 -5.04 15.88 -18.28
C THR A 41 -4.13 16.64 -19.25
N SER A 42 -3.12 15.96 -19.83
CA SER A 42 -2.23 16.55 -20.84
C SER A 42 -2.78 16.36 -22.26
N LEU A 43 -2.53 17.33 -23.15
CA LEU A 43 -2.89 17.25 -24.57
C LEU A 43 -2.08 16.16 -25.33
N ASP A 44 -0.97 15.71 -24.74
CA ASP A 44 0.00 14.80 -25.33
C ASP A 44 -0.06 13.36 -24.75
N GLN A 45 -1.21 12.95 -24.18
CA GLN A 45 -1.36 11.64 -23.55
C GLN A 45 -0.86 10.48 -24.42
N LEU A 46 -1.17 10.46 -25.72
CA LEU A 46 -0.75 9.38 -26.61
C LEU A 46 0.78 9.29 -26.75
N SER A 47 1.47 10.44 -26.88
CA SER A 47 2.92 10.45 -27.01
C SER A 47 3.60 10.04 -25.70
N LEU A 48 3.04 10.47 -24.56
CA LEU A 48 3.51 10.06 -23.23
C LEU A 48 3.30 8.56 -22.98
N ARG A 49 2.17 7.98 -23.40
CA ARG A 49 1.95 6.53 -23.36
C ARG A 49 2.92 5.75 -24.24
N ASN A 50 3.23 6.26 -25.44
CA ASN A 50 4.22 5.63 -26.31
C ASN A 50 5.64 5.70 -25.72
N ALA A 51 6.00 6.85 -25.10
CA ALA A 51 7.26 7.00 -24.40
C ALA A 51 7.35 6.03 -23.21
N GLU A 52 6.31 5.95 -22.38
CA GLU A 52 6.18 5.01 -21.27
C GLU A 52 6.46 3.56 -21.71
N ILE A 53 5.78 3.08 -22.76
CA ILE A 53 5.97 1.72 -23.29
C ILE A 53 7.42 1.52 -23.78
N THR A 54 7.97 2.52 -24.47
CA THR A 54 9.33 2.46 -25.02
C THR A 54 10.37 2.35 -23.92
N TYR A 55 10.29 3.22 -22.90
CA TYR A 55 11.21 3.20 -21.78
C TYR A 55 11.05 1.93 -20.94
N HIS A 56 9.82 1.48 -20.70
CA HIS A 56 9.56 0.25 -19.95
C HIS A 56 10.21 -0.97 -20.61
N GLY A 57 10.04 -1.12 -21.94
CA GLY A 57 10.68 -2.20 -22.70
C GLY A 57 12.21 -2.14 -22.64
N ARG A 58 12.80 -0.94 -22.67
CA ARG A 58 14.25 -0.75 -22.51
C ARG A 58 14.71 -1.11 -21.11
N THR A 59 14.00 -0.69 -20.06
CA THR A 59 14.32 -1.03 -18.67
C THR A 59 14.30 -2.54 -18.46
N LEU A 60 13.24 -3.24 -18.88
CA LEU A 60 13.16 -4.69 -18.74
C LEU A 60 14.28 -5.42 -19.50
N SER A 61 14.56 -5.00 -20.74
CA SER A 61 15.67 -5.58 -21.49
C SER A 61 17.02 -5.26 -20.85
N GLY A 62 17.20 -4.06 -20.31
CA GLY A 62 18.40 -3.60 -19.62
C GLY A 62 18.66 -4.38 -18.34
N VAL A 63 17.64 -4.55 -17.48
CA VAL A 63 17.71 -5.37 -16.26
C VAL A 63 18.12 -6.80 -16.62
N ARG A 64 17.47 -7.42 -17.61
CA ARG A 64 17.81 -8.78 -18.05
C ARG A 64 19.28 -8.90 -18.49
N ASN A 65 19.75 -7.93 -19.27
CA ASN A 65 21.13 -7.91 -19.76
C ASN A 65 22.14 -7.67 -18.61
N ALA A 66 21.78 -6.84 -17.63
CA ALA A 66 22.59 -6.55 -16.45
C ALA A 66 22.70 -7.79 -15.54
N LEU A 67 21.58 -8.46 -15.26
CA LEU A 67 21.54 -9.72 -14.52
C LEU A 67 22.40 -10.81 -15.17
N ALA A 68 22.41 -10.91 -16.50
CA ALA A 68 23.25 -11.87 -17.23
C ALA A 68 24.76 -11.59 -17.13
N LYS A 69 25.14 -10.36 -16.74
CA LYS A 69 26.55 -9.95 -16.53
C LYS A 69 27.01 -10.13 -15.09
N LEU A 70 26.09 -10.12 -14.11
CA LEU A 70 26.41 -10.22 -12.68
C LEU A 70 27.36 -11.39 -12.36
N PRO A 71 27.13 -12.65 -12.80
CA PRO A 71 27.99 -13.77 -12.44
C PRO A 71 29.39 -13.72 -13.08
N LYS A 72 29.59 -12.85 -14.07
CA LYS A 72 30.83 -12.73 -14.83
C LYS A 72 31.77 -11.66 -14.29
N GLN A 73 31.30 -10.85 -13.33
CA GLN A 73 32.11 -9.82 -12.68
C GLN A 73 32.73 -10.37 -11.40
N ASP A 74 33.88 -9.82 -11.03
CA ASP A 74 34.47 -10.07 -9.72
C ASP A 74 33.54 -9.48 -8.65
N MET A 75 33.04 -10.34 -7.76
CA MET A 75 32.05 -10.01 -6.73
C MET A 75 32.52 -8.89 -5.79
N PHE A 76 33.83 -8.71 -5.64
CA PHE A 76 34.43 -7.68 -4.77
C PHE A 76 34.83 -6.41 -5.52
N SER A 77 34.55 -6.32 -6.82
CA SER A 77 34.88 -5.14 -7.61
C SER A 77 33.85 -4.03 -7.40
N SER A 78 34.30 -2.77 -7.43
CA SER A 78 33.41 -1.60 -7.35
C SER A 78 32.39 -1.57 -8.49
N SER A 79 32.77 -2.05 -9.68
CA SER A 79 31.86 -2.14 -10.82
C SER A 79 30.75 -3.18 -10.65
N HIS A 80 30.99 -4.22 -9.86
CA HIS A 80 29.96 -5.19 -9.47
C HIS A 80 28.95 -4.55 -8.52
N THR A 81 29.42 -3.88 -7.46
CA THR A 81 28.56 -3.18 -6.50
C THR A 81 27.68 -2.14 -7.21
N THR A 82 28.27 -1.29 -8.06
CA THR A 82 27.51 -0.29 -8.83
C THR A 82 26.47 -0.93 -9.74
N LEU A 83 26.79 -2.05 -10.42
CA LEU A 83 25.82 -2.73 -11.27
C LEU A 83 24.63 -3.28 -10.47
N VAL A 84 24.88 -3.88 -9.31
CA VAL A 84 23.82 -4.38 -8.41
C VAL A 84 22.91 -3.23 -7.96
N GLU A 85 23.49 -2.11 -7.53
CA GLU A 85 22.75 -0.90 -7.14
C GLU A 85 21.86 -0.38 -8.27
N GLU A 86 22.38 -0.30 -9.49
CA GLU A 86 21.60 0.12 -10.67
C GLU A 86 20.43 -0.82 -10.97
N ILE A 87 20.64 -2.14 -10.84
CA ILE A 87 19.58 -3.13 -11.02
C ILE A 87 18.51 -2.95 -9.95
N ILE A 88 18.89 -2.81 -8.67
CA ILE A 88 17.96 -2.60 -7.56
C ILE A 88 17.12 -1.34 -7.79
N LEU A 89 17.76 -0.21 -8.12
CA LEU A 89 17.07 1.05 -8.38
C LEU A 89 16.09 0.94 -9.55
N ALA A 90 16.48 0.28 -10.63
CA ALA A 90 15.62 0.08 -11.79
C ALA A 90 14.42 -0.84 -11.49
N VAL A 91 14.64 -1.98 -10.82
CA VAL A 91 13.56 -2.91 -10.45
C VAL A 91 12.60 -2.24 -9.47
N ALA A 92 13.09 -1.52 -8.46
CA ALA A 92 12.25 -0.81 -7.49
C ALA A 92 11.41 0.28 -8.16
N SER A 93 12.00 1.01 -9.12
CA SER A 93 11.30 2.04 -9.90
C SER A 93 10.17 1.46 -10.75
N VAL A 94 10.43 0.35 -11.45
CA VAL A 94 9.40 -0.34 -12.26
C VAL A 94 8.32 -0.93 -11.37
N CYS A 95 8.69 -1.58 -10.27
CA CYS A 95 7.74 -2.13 -9.31
C CYS A 95 6.83 -1.01 -8.76
N LYS A 96 7.37 0.18 -8.47
CA LYS A 96 6.60 1.35 -8.00
C LYS A 96 5.54 1.79 -8.97
N TYR A 97 5.92 1.80 -10.23
CA TYR A 97 5.03 2.18 -11.28
C TYR A 97 3.94 1.12 -11.52
N GLU A 98 4.31 -0.16 -11.59
CA GLU A 98 3.33 -1.22 -11.89
C GLU A 98 2.36 -1.47 -10.74
N ALA A 99 2.79 -1.28 -9.49
CA ALA A 99 1.99 -1.47 -8.29
C ALA A 99 0.71 -0.60 -8.27
N VAL A 100 0.75 0.60 -8.88
CA VAL A 100 -0.35 1.59 -8.85
C VAL A 100 -1.13 1.69 -10.16
N ARG A 101 -0.90 0.78 -11.12
CA ARG A 101 -1.42 0.86 -12.51
C ARG A 101 -2.71 0.05 -12.75
N GLY A 102 -3.50 -0.18 -11.72
CA GLY A 102 -4.75 -0.93 -11.78
C GLY A 102 -4.51 -2.42 -11.62
N ASN A 103 -4.92 -3.20 -12.62
CA ASN A 103 -4.90 -4.67 -12.58
C ASN A 103 -3.62 -5.28 -13.19
N ILE A 104 -2.47 -4.60 -13.06
CA ILE A 104 -1.20 -5.20 -13.47
C ILE A 104 -0.74 -6.12 -12.34
N LYS A 105 -0.32 -7.35 -12.66
CA LYS A 105 0.11 -8.35 -11.68
C LYS A 105 1.62 -8.54 -11.61
N SER A 106 2.36 -8.02 -12.59
CA SER A 106 3.81 -8.19 -12.70
C SER A 106 4.61 -7.50 -11.59
N TRP A 107 4.02 -6.54 -10.88
CA TRP A 107 4.63 -5.95 -9.68
C TRP A 107 5.04 -7.00 -8.64
N ARG A 108 4.34 -8.14 -8.56
CA ARG A 108 4.69 -9.24 -7.65
C ARG A 108 6.06 -9.82 -7.94
N GLY A 109 6.31 -10.16 -9.19
CA GLY A 109 7.59 -10.69 -9.63
C GLY A 109 8.72 -9.69 -9.42
N HIS A 110 8.44 -8.39 -9.58
CA HIS A 110 9.43 -7.35 -9.26
C HIS A 110 9.69 -7.22 -7.76
N LEU A 111 8.66 -7.34 -6.91
CA LEU A 111 8.83 -7.29 -5.46
C LEU A 111 9.60 -8.51 -4.93
N GLU A 112 9.33 -9.70 -5.47
CA GLU A 112 10.12 -10.91 -5.20
C GLU A 112 11.56 -10.78 -5.70
N ALA A 113 11.77 -10.17 -6.88
CA ALA A 113 13.10 -9.90 -7.39
C ALA A 113 13.87 -8.93 -6.48
N LEU A 114 13.21 -7.91 -5.91
CA LEU A 114 13.84 -7.00 -4.95
C LEU A 114 14.31 -7.71 -3.68
N GLN A 115 13.48 -8.59 -3.10
CA GLN A 115 13.89 -9.43 -1.97
C GLN A 115 15.16 -10.21 -2.30
N ASN A 116 15.15 -10.93 -3.42
CA ASN A 116 16.29 -11.74 -3.84
C ASN A 116 17.55 -10.90 -4.08
N LEU A 117 17.43 -9.67 -4.60
CA LEU A 117 18.55 -8.76 -4.80
C LEU A 117 19.09 -8.19 -3.47
N VAL A 118 18.21 -7.88 -2.52
CA VAL A 118 18.60 -7.45 -1.16
C VAL A 118 19.31 -8.60 -0.45
N ASP A 119 18.79 -9.82 -0.53
CA ASP A 119 19.42 -11.02 0.04
C ASP A 119 20.76 -11.32 -0.63
N TYR A 120 20.86 -11.12 -1.95
CA TYR A 120 22.12 -11.22 -2.70
C TYR A 120 23.19 -10.25 -2.17
N CYS A 121 22.79 -9.05 -1.75
CA CYS A 121 23.69 -8.09 -1.10
C CYS A 121 24.06 -8.49 0.34
N GLY A 122 23.42 -9.52 0.92
CA GLY A 122 23.54 -9.87 2.33
C GLY A 122 22.69 -8.99 3.25
N GLY A 123 21.60 -8.42 2.72
CA GLY A 123 20.65 -7.56 3.45
C GLY A 123 20.97 -6.06 3.36
N TYR A 124 20.03 -5.23 3.81
CA TYR A 124 20.08 -3.76 3.70
C TYR A 124 21.35 -3.12 4.28
N LYS A 125 21.94 -3.72 5.33
CA LYS A 125 23.15 -3.20 6.01
C LYS A 125 24.40 -3.24 5.14
N ASN A 126 24.40 -4.02 4.07
CA ASN A 126 25.52 -4.19 3.15
C ASN A 126 25.34 -3.40 1.84
N MET A 127 24.29 -2.60 1.75
CA MET A 127 24.01 -1.72 0.61
C MET A 127 24.42 -0.27 0.92
N ASP A 128 24.51 0.57 -0.11
CA ASP A 128 24.55 2.02 0.10
C ASP A 128 23.36 2.47 0.96
N VAL A 129 23.64 3.26 1.99
CA VAL A 129 22.66 3.64 3.02
C VAL A 129 21.44 4.37 2.44
N TYR A 130 21.62 5.17 1.39
CA TYR A 130 20.54 5.94 0.79
C TYR A 130 19.68 5.06 -0.11
N ILE A 131 20.29 4.10 -0.83
CA ILE A 131 19.57 3.10 -1.61
C ILE A 131 18.80 2.17 -0.67
N ALA A 132 19.43 1.68 0.40
CA ALA A 132 18.79 0.84 1.41
C ALA A 132 17.58 1.53 2.05
N ASP A 133 17.72 2.79 2.45
CA ASP A 133 16.64 3.59 3.01
C ASP A 133 15.47 3.75 2.03
N TRP A 134 15.77 4.10 0.77
CA TRP A 134 14.73 4.28 -0.25
C TRP A 134 14.00 2.97 -0.60
N VAL A 135 14.73 1.87 -0.78
CA VAL A 135 14.14 0.56 -1.14
C VAL A 135 13.34 0.00 0.03
N SER A 136 13.86 0.08 1.26
CA SER A 136 13.18 -0.47 2.44
C SER A 136 11.81 0.18 2.67
N GLY A 137 11.71 1.52 2.60
CA GLY A 137 10.43 2.22 2.76
C GLY A 137 9.39 1.82 1.69
N LEU A 138 9.84 1.67 0.45
CA LEU A 138 9.01 1.26 -0.69
C LEU A 138 8.48 -0.17 -0.53
N VAL A 139 9.35 -1.07 -0.10
CA VAL A 139 9.08 -2.49 0.02
C VAL A 139 8.17 -2.82 1.20
N ILE A 140 8.47 -2.30 2.39
CA ILE A 140 7.69 -2.55 3.62
C ILE A 140 6.22 -2.27 3.33
N TYR A 141 5.98 -1.14 2.68
CA TYR A 141 4.65 -0.68 2.40
C TYR A 141 3.88 -1.57 1.41
N TRP A 142 4.47 -1.91 0.25
CA TRP A 142 3.74 -2.73 -0.71
C TRP A 142 3.56 -4.15 -0.24
N GLN A 143 4.52 -4.68 0.53
CA GLN A 143 4.35 -5.98 1.15
C GLN A 143 3.08 -6.01 2.02
N HIS A 144 2.90 -5.01 2.88
CA HIS A 144 1.76 -4.97 3.78
C HIS A 144 0.45 -4.61 3.06
N LEU A 145 0.46 -3.64 2.14
CA LEU A 145 -0.75 -3.28 1.38
C LEU A 145 -1.22 -4.37 0.44
N ALA A 146 -0.29 -5.09 -0.20
CA ALA A 146 -0.64 -6.20 -1.08
C ALA A 146 -1.41 -7.30 -0.36
N LYS A 147 -1.11 -7.53 0.93
CA LYS A 147 -1.84 -8.50 1.76
C LYS A 147 -3.30 -8.10 2.00
N LEU A 148 -3.61 -6.80 2.02
CA LEU A 148 -4.94 -6.31 2.38
C LEU A 148 -6.00 -6.72 1.34
N THR A 149 -5.63 -6.69 0.06
CA THR A 149 -6.52 -7.02 -1.06
C THR A 149 -6.25 -8.39 -1.67
N ASN A 150 -5.09 -8.98 -1.37
CA ASN A 150 -4.81 -10.38 -1.68
C ASN A 150 -4.26 -11.12 -0.44
N PRO A 151 -5.15 -11.74 0.35
CA PRO A 151 -4.75 -12.53 1.51
C PRO A 151 -3.90 -13.77 1.17
N LYS A 152 -3.93 -14.23 -0.10
CA LYS A 152 -3.07 -15.32 -0.59
C LYS A 152 -1.66 -14.83 -0.94
N PHE A 153 -1.43 -13.51 -0.92
CA PHE A 153 -0.12 -12.93 -1.23
C PHE A 153 0.90 -13.39 -0.18
N ALA A 154 1.91 -14.10 -0.67
CA ALA A 154 2.54 -15.21 0.04
C ALA A 154 3.33 -14.80 1.28
N ALA A 155 3.18 -15.65 2.30
CA ALA A 155 3.93 -15.76 3.55
C ALA A 155 5.47 -15.94 3.42
N GLY A 156 6.06 -15.68 2.26
CA GLY A 156 7.49 -15.91 1.96
C GLY A 156 8.33 -14.64 1.78
N LEU A 157 7.73 -13.46 1.62
CA LEU A 157 8.48 -12.21 1.65
C LEU A 157 8.86 -11.89 3.09
N VAL A 158 10.13 -12.03 3.42
CA VAL A 158 10.71 -11.72 4.74
C VAL A 158 11.80 -10.69 4.49
N PHE A 159 11.39 -9.46 4.21
CA PHE A 159 12.35 -8.37 4.18
C PHE A 159 12.92 -8.23 5.58
N CYS A 160 14.25 -8.15 5.68
CA CYS A 160 14.93 -8.07 6.97
C CYS A 160 14.36 -6.95 7.83
N ASP A 161 14.40 -7.15 9.16
CA ASP A 161 14.04 -6.12 10.14
C ASP A 161 14.66 -4.77 9.76
N GLY A 162 13.85 -3.71 9.96
CA GLY A 162 14.07 -2.39 9.37
C GLY A 162 15.47 -1.83 9.58
N LEU A 163 15.86 -0.90 8.69
CA LEU A 163 17.13 -0.18 8.77
C LEU A 163 17.29 0.59 10.10
N TYR A 164 16.18 0.90 10.76
CA TYR A 164 16.10 1.69 11.98
C TYR A 164 15.32 0.94 13.07
N ASP A 165 15.76 1.12 14.32
CA ASP A 165 15.06 0.58 15.51
C ASP A 165 13.78 1.37 15.84
N ALA A 166 13.72 2.65 15.42
CA ALA A 166 12.59 3.54 15.61
C ALA A 166 11.84 3.77 14.27
N PRO A 167 10.50 3.90 14.30
CA PRO A 167 9.71 4.14 13.08
C PRO A 167 10.08 5.49 12.46
N LYS A 168 10.27 5.50 11.14
CA LYS A 168 10.54 6.73 10.38
C LYS A 168 9.25 7.22 9.73
N VAL A 169 9.00 8.52 9.79
CA VAL A 169 7.83 9.12 9.13
C VAL A 169 8.01 9.02 7.63
N ASP A 170 7.10 8.31 6.98
CA ASP A 170 7.06 8.20 5.53
C ASP A 170 6.41 9.45 4.90
N LEU A 171 6.87 9.83 3.71
CA LEU A 171 6.38 11.05 3.04
C LEU A 171 4.96 10.90 2.45
N TYR A 172 4.44 9.68 2.31
CA TYR A 172 3.13 9.39 1.72
C TYR A 172 2.15 8.84 2.75
N LEU A 173 2.62 8.05 3.73
CA LEU A 173 1.77 7.45 4.76
C LEU A 173 2.00 8.00 6.15
N GLY A 174 3.06 8.78 6.32
CA GLY A 174 3.32 9.47 7.56
C GLY A 174 3.57 8.53 8.71
N CYS A 175 2.71 8.67 9.71
CA CYS A 175 2.74 7.91 10.95
C CYS A 175 1.98 6.58 10.85
N SER A 176 1.46 6.23 9.66
CA SER A 176 0.52 5.12 9.47
C SER A 176 1.18 3.76 9.26
N GLU A 177 2.50 3.65 9.17
CA GLU A 177 3.20 2.39 8.88
C GLU A 177 2.79 1.27 9.85
N GLN A 178 2.75 1.56 11.16
CA GLN A 178 2.32 0.59 12.16
C GLN A 178 0.84 0.19 11.99
N LEU A 179 -0.03 1.13 11.61
CA LEU A 179 -1.44 0.83 11.34
C LEU A 179 -1.61 -0.03 10.09
N VAL A 180 -0.80 0.17 9.05
CA VAL A 180 -0.75 -0.68 7.86
C VAL A 180 -0.28 -2.09 8.24
N LYS A 181 0.73 -2.22 9.11
CA LYS A 181 1.15 -3.53 9.67
C LYS A 181 0.04 -4.21 10.47
N ILE A 182 -0.72 -3.45 11.26
CA ILE A 182 -1.89 -3.96 11.98
C ILE A 182 -2.97 -4.41 10.98
N CYS A 183 -3.21 -3.68 9.90
CA CYS A 183 -4.12 -4.13 8.83
C CYS A 183 -3.61 -5.43 8.17
N ALA A 184 -2.31 -5.57 7.92
CA ALA A 184 -1.77 -6.84 7.42
C ALA A 184 -2.03 -7.99 8.41
N ARG A 185 -1.85 -7.75 9.72
CA ARG A 185 -2.20 -8.71 10.79
C ARG A 185 -3.69 -9.07 10.80
N ILE A 186 -4.58 -8.09 10.59
CA ILE A 186 -6.02 -8.33 10.43
C ILE A 186 -6.30 -9.26 9.25
N SER A 187 -5.61 -9.07 8.12
CA SER A 187 -5.78 -9.93 6.93
C SER A 187 -5.43 -11.40 7.21
N ASP A 188 -4.43 -11.61 8.08
CA ASP A 188 -3.94 -12.92 8.51
C ASP A 188 -4.93 -13.65 9.45
N LEU A 189 -6.00 -13.00 9.93
CA LEU A 189 -7.03 -13.63 10.79
C LEU A 189 -7.65 -14.88 10.19
N ARG A 190 -7.71 -14.94 8.85
CA ARG A 190 -8.22 -16.08 8.09
C ARG A 190 -7.44 -17.37 8.37
N PHE A 191 -6.15 -17.26 8.67
CA PHE A 191 -5.33 -18.42 9.01
C PHE A 191 -5.75 -19.03 10.35
N PHE A 192 -6.38 -18.26 11.24
CA PHE A 192 -6.90 -18.75 12.53
C PHE A 192 -8.36 -19.20 12.47
N ALA A 193 -9.01 -19.17 11.30
CA ALA A 193 -10.43 -19.51 11.14
C ALA A 193 -10.80 -20.93 11.60
N HIS A 194 -9.83 -21.83 11.72
CA HIS A 194 -10.01 -23.21 12.17
C HIS A 194 -9.93 -23.37 13.71
N SER A 195 -9.57 -22.33 14.47
CA SER A 195 -9.40 -22.38 15.92
C SER A 195 -10.06 -21.17 16.59
N THR A 196 -11.19 -21.40 17.25
CA THR A 196 -11.96 -20.36 17.96
C THR A 196 -11.12 -19.63 19.00
N ALA A 197 -10.34 -20.36 19.80
CA ALA A 197 -9.49 -19.79 20.83
C ALA A 197 -8.38 -18.91 20.24
N ALA A 198 -7.74 -19.35 19.15
CA ALA A 198 -6.71 -18.57 18.48
C ALA A 198 -7.30 -17.30 17.83
N LEU A 199 -8.45 -17.42 17.17
CA LEU A 199 -9.16 -16.30 16.57
C LEU A 199 -9.57 -15.24 17.61
N ILE A 200 -10.20 -15.65 18.71
CA ILE A 200 -10.59 -14.74 19.80
C ILE A 200 -9.37 -14.01 20.36
N LYS A 201 -8.28 -14.74 20.62
CA LYS A 201 -7.04 -14.17 21.13
C LYS A 201 -6.49 -13.12 20.16
N GLU A 202 -6.38 -13.46 18.88
CA GLU A 202 -5.82 -12.60 17.85
C GLU A 202 -6.65 -11.33 17.61
N VAL A 203 -7.99 -11.46 17.60
CA VAL A 203 -8.91 -10.32 17.51
C VAL A 203 -8.77 -9.41 18.73
N THR A 204 -8.72 -9.98 19.94
CA THR A 204 -8.56 -9.21 21.19
C THR A 204 -7.24 -8.45 21.23
N GLU A 205 -6.14 -9.11 20.89
CA GLU A 205 -4.81 -8.48 20.85
C GLU A 205 -4.75 -7.36 19.80
N THR A 206 -5.28 -7.61 18.61
CA THR A 206 -5.34 -6.62 17.53
C THR A 206 -6.17 -5.40 17.95
N ASN A 207 -7.33 -5.63 18.55
CA ASN A 207 -8.19 -4.57 19.09
C ASN A 207 -7.46 -3.75 20.17
N ASN A 208 -6.79 -4.40 21.12
CA ASN A 208 -6.06 -3.71 22.18
C ASN A 208 -4.96 -2.81 21.61
N ILE A 209 -4.22 -3.27 20.59
CA ILE A 209 -3.21 -2.46 19.92
C ILE A 209 -3.85 -1.25 19.22
N LEU A 210 -4.97 -1.43 18.52
CA LEU A 210 -5.68 -0.32 17.85
C LEU A 210 -6.23 0.71 18.85
N ILE A 211 -6.66 0.28 20.04
CA ILE A 211 -7.13 1.17 21.11
C ILE A 211 -5.96 1.95 21.71
N SER A 212 -4.84 1.27 22.00
CA SER A 212 -3.68 1.91 22.62
C SER A 212 -2.85 2.73 21.64
N TRP A 213 -3.04 2.55 20.33
CA TRP A 213 -2.25 3.28 19.34
C TRP A 213 -2.57 4.78 19.36
N SER A 214 -1.53 5.59 19.46
CA SER A 214 -1.56 7.05 19.37
C SER A 214 -0.33 7.53 18.62
N CYS A 215 -0.49 8.50 17.72
CA CYS A 215 0.62 9.14 17.03
C CYS A 215 1.54 9.89 18.00
N ASP A 216 0.99 10.46 19.07
CA ASP A 216 1.72 11.34 19.99
C ASP A 216 2.62 10.56 20.97
N GLU A 217 2.38 9.25 21.13
CA GLU A 217 3.14 8.37 22.02
C GLU A 217 4.30 7.64 21.30
N GLN A 218 4.49 7.90 20.01
CA GLN A 218 5.50 7.24 19.18
C GLN A 218 6.75 8.12 19.02
N ASP A 219 7.92 7.53 19.23
CA ASP A 219 9.20 8.17 18.97
C ASP A 219 9.57 8.06 17.48
N PHE A 220 9.03 8.96 16.67
CA PHE A 220 9.27 8.99 15.22
C PHE A 220 10.60 9.64 14.84
N ILE A 221 11.31 9.02 13.89
CA ILE A 221 12.35 9.70 13.11
C ILE A 221 11.65 10.60 12.08
N ILE A 222 11.64 11.90 12.31
CA ILE A 222 11.06 12.89 11.39
C ILE A 222 12.13 13.28 10.33
N PRO A 223 11.89 13.02 9.03
CA PRO A 223 12.80 13.43 7.98
C PRO A 223 13.00 14.95 7.96
N LYS A 224 14.23 15.38 7.68
CA LYS A 224 14.54 16.81 7.50
C LYS A 224 13.69 17.39 6.36
N GLY A 225 13.13 18.57 6.58
CA GLY A 225 12.26 19.25 5.61
C GLY A 225 10.77 18.95 5.78
N VAL A 226 10.38 18.02 6.65
CA VAL A 226 8.98 17.85 7.05
C VAL A 226 8.56 19.04 7.92
N SER A 227 7.67 19.87 7.39
CA SER A 227 7.11 21.00 8.13
C SER A 227 6.13 20.52 9.21
N LYS A 228 5.87 21.35 10.22
CA LYS A 228 4.83 21.07 11.22
C LYS A 228 3.46 20.81 10.57
N VAL A 229 3.11 21.58 9.53
CA VAL A 229 1.83 21.44 8.84
C VAL A 229 1.74 20.12 8.06
N THR A 230 2.83 19.71 7.40
CA THR A 230 2.96 18.40 6.76
C THR A 230 2.78 17.28 7.78
N PHE A 231 3.46 17.38 8.93
CA PHE A 231 3.34 16.40 10.00
C PHE A 231 1.92 16.28 10.55
N GLU A 232 1.21 17.40 10.75
CA GLU A 232 -0.20 17.37 11.18
C GLU A 232 -1.11 16.67 10.15
N ARG A 233 -0.90 16.88 8.84
CA ARG A 233 -1.63 16.14 7.80
C ARG A 233 -1.33 14.63 7.83
N LEU A 234 -0.05 14.27 8.01
CA LEU A 234 0.40 12.88 8.16
C LEU A 234 -0.21 12.20 9.40
N ARG A 235 -0.41 12.96 10.48
CA ARG A 235 -1.16 12.48 11.66
C ARG A 235 -2.64 12.24 11.34
N VAL A 236 -3.29 13.16 10.64
CA VAL A 236 -4.68 12.98 10.18
C VAL A 236 -4.82 11.72 9.32
N ILE A 237 -3.87 11.45 8.41
CA ILE A 237 -3.86 10.22 7.60
C ILE A 237 -3.79 8.97 8.48
N ALA A 238 -3.01 9.01 9.55
CA ALA A 238 -2.96 7.90 10.50
C ALA A 238 -4.31 7.69 11.21
N ASP A 239 -5.05 8.76 11.54
CA ASP A 239 -6.40 8.62 12.09
C ASP A 239 -7.38 7.96 11.09
N TYR A 240 -7.27 8.31 9.80
CA TYR A 240 -8.02 7.60 8.75
C TYR A 240 -7.70 6.11 8.72
N TYR A 241 -6.42 5.74 8.77
CA TYR A 241 -5.99 4.35 8.82
C TYR A 241 -6.48 3.63 10.08
N ARG A 242 -6.49 4.31 11.23
CA ARG A 242 -6.94 3.72 12.49
C ARG A 242 -8.42 3.34 12.44
N TYR A 243 -9.29 4.25 12.00
CA TYR A 243 -10.71 3.93 11.85
C TYR A 243 -10.96 2.97 10.69
N GLY A 244 -10.20 3.10 9.58
CA GLY A 244 -10.19 2.12 8.50
C GLY A 244 -9.84 0.71 8.96
N ALA A 245 -8.89 0.57 9.89
CA ALA A 245 -8.49 -0.71 10.46
C ALA A 245 -9.60 -1.35 11.32
N PHE A 246 -10.35 -0.56 12.11
CA PHE A 246 -11.52 -1.06 12.83
C PHE A 246 -12.61 -1.57 11.87
N ILE A 247 -12.89 -0.81 10.80
CA ILE A 247 -13.84 -1.23 9.75
C ILE A 247 -13.35 -2.53 9.09
N PHE A 248 -12.07 -2.58 8.73
CA PHE A 248 -11.44 -3.74 8.10
C PHE A 248 -11.44 -4.98 9.00
N LEU A 249 -11.26 -4.81 10.31
CA LEU A 249 -11.34 -5.89 11.30
C LEU A 249 -12.74 -6.50 11.31
N HIS A 250 -13.79 -5.69 11.39
CA HIS A 250 -15.17 -6.17 11.30
C HIS A 250 -15.46 -6.87 9.97
N SER A 251 -15.09 -6.23 8.85
CA SER A 251 -15.25 -6.79 7.50
C SER A 251 -14.57 -8.15 7.36
N THR A 252 -13.35 -8.29 7.89
CA THR A 252 -12.61 -9.56 7.85
C THR A 252 -13.24 -10.64 8.70
N ILE A 253 -13.73 -10.32 9.90
CA ILE A 253 -14.47 -11.28 10.76
C ILE A 253 -15.73 -11.77 10.04
N GLU A 254 -16.47 -10.88 9.38
CA GLU A 254 -17.66 -11.23 8.59
C GLU A 254 -17.32 -12.11 7.39
N GLY A 255 -16.25 -11.80 6.64
CA GLY A 255 -15.79 -12.61 5.53
C GLY A 255 -15.40 -14.03 5.97
N ILE A 256 -14.75 -14.18 7.15
CA ILE A 256 -14.45 -15.49 7.74
C ILE A 256 -15.74 -16.22 8.13
N SER A 257 -16.68 -15.53 8.77
CA SER A 257 -17.99 -16.08 9.17
C SER A 257 -18.76 -16.66 7.99
N GLN A 258 -18.71 -15.99 6.83
CA GLN A 258 -19.37 -16.43 5.59
C GLN A 258 -18.65 -17.61 4.90
N SER A 259 -17.32 -17.65 4.97
CA SER A 259 -16.50 -18.63 4.22
C SER A 259 -16.25 -19.94 4.94
N SER A 260 -16.21 -19.92 6.28
CA SER A 260 -15.92 -21.09 7.11
C SER A 260 -16.84 -21.11 8.33
N PRO A 261 -18.05 -21.67 8.20
CA PRO A 261 -18.90 -21.89 9.36
C PRO A 261 -18.20 -22.94 10.23
N LEU A 262 -17.47 -22.48 11.25
CA LEU A 262 -17.02 -23.33 12.34
C LEU A 262 -18.21 -24.22 12.76
N GLU A 263 -18.03 -25.54 12.73
CA GLU A 263 -19.01 -26.53 13.18
C GLU A 263 -19.16 -26.45 14.70
N LEU A 264 -19.60 -25.30 15.21
CA LEU A 264 -19.91 -25.08 16.60
C LEU A 264 -21.29 -25.70 16.87
N GLN A 265 -21.33 -26.70 17.74
CA GLN A 265 -22.56 -27.27 18.29
C GLN A 265 -23.23 -26.19 19.18
N GLY A 266 -24.03 -25.33 18.57
CA GLY A 266 -24.68 -24.17 19.19
C GLY A 266 -25.10 -23.14 18.12
N SER A 267 -25.93 -22.17 18.47
CA SER A 267 -26.37 -21.13 17.52
C SER A 267 -25.17 -20.30 17.03
N GLN A 268 -24.65 -20.59 15.83
CA GLN A 268 -23.48 -19.91 15.24
C GLN A 268 -23.54 -18.37 15.30
N SER A 269 -24.75 -17.78 15.31
CA SER A 269 -24.97 -16.35 15.54
C SER A 269 -24.28 -15.84 16.81
N THR A 270 -24.44 -16.53 17.95
CA THR A 270 -23.98 -16.03 19.25
C THR A 270 -22.46 -15.99 19.36
N PHE A 271 -21.74 -16.85 18.63
CA PHE A 271 -20.28 -16.82 18.61
C PHE A 271 -19.76 -15.60 17.86
N TRP A 272 -20.25 -15.34 16.65
CA TRP A 272 -19.80 -14.20 15.84
C TRP A 272 -20.22 -12.87 16.45
N ASP A 273 -21.42 -12.80 17.05
CA ASP A 273 -21.86 -11.65 17.85
C ASP A 273 -20.88 -11.37 19.00
N MET A 274 -20.43 -12.41 19.70
CA MET A 274 -19.42 -12.29 20.76
C MET A 274 -18.09 -11.82 20.21
N VAL A 275 -17.57 -12.39 19.10
CA VAL A 275 -16.30 -11.97 18.50
C VAL A 275 -16.35 -10.50 18.05
N HIS A 276 -17.46 -10.07 17.44
CA HIS A 276 -17.67 -8.66 17.09
C HIS A 276 -17.72 -7.75 18.33
N SER A 277 -18.28 -8.22 19.45
CA SER A 277 -18.33 -7.45 20.70
C SER A 277 -16.97 -7.25 21.37
N LEU A 278 -15.94 -7.99 20.96
CA LEU A 278 -14.57 -7.79 21.44
C LEU A 278 -13.93 -6.52 20.85
N VAL A 279 -14.46 -6.00 19.75
CA VAL A 279 -13.92 -4.82 19.06
C VAL A 279 -14.51 -3.56 19.66
N ALA A 280 -13.66 -2.63 20.12
CA ALA A 280 -14.10 -1.45 20.87
C ALA A 280 -15.01 -0.50 20.08
N PHE A 281 -14.73 -0.30 18.80
CA PHE A 281 -15.56 0.50 17.92
C PHE A 281 -16.34 -0.41 16.99
N THR A 282 -17.66 -0.37 17.08
CA THR A 282 -18.52 -1.04 16.11
C THR A 282 -18.31 -0.45 14.72
N LYS A 283 -18.57 -1.25 13.68
CA LYS A 283 -18.46 -0.82 12.27
C LYS A 283 -19.17 0.54 12.00
N PRO A 284 -20.44 0.78 12.43
CA PRO A 284 -21.09 2.08 12.22
C PRO A 284 -20.40 3.26 12.93
N VAL A 285 -19.87 3.03 14.13
CA VAL A 285 -19.17 4.07 14.90
C VAL A 285 -17.83 4.41 14.22
N ALA A 286 -17.06 3.39 13.81
CA ALA A 286 -15.81 3.60 13.08
C ALA A 286 -16.03 4.33 11.75
N LEU A 287 -17.08 3.97 10.99
CA LEU A 287 -17.50 4.69 9.78
C LEU A 287 -17.86 6.15 10.08
N GLN A 288 -18.62 6.42 11.14
CA GLN A 288 -18.99 7.77 11.52
C GLN A 288 -17.76 8.63 11.86
N HIS A 289 -16.77 8.07 12.58
CA HIS A 289 -15.52 8.77 12.85
C HIS A 289 -14.75 9.08 11.56
N LEU A 290 -14.61 8.10 10.66
CA LEU A 290 -13.92 8.29 9.39
C LEU A 290 -14.62 9.33 8.50
N VAL A 291 -15.95 9.32 8.42
CA VAL A 291 -16.72 10.33 7.69
C VAL A 291 -16.62 11.71 8.37
N SER A 292 -16.55 11.77 9.70
CA SER A 292 -16.31 13.03 10.42
C SER A 292 -14.93 13.62 10.07
N LEU A 293 -13.90 12.76 9.93
CA LEU A 293 -12.60 13.17 9.40
C LEU A 293 -12.73 13.68 7.97
N LEU A 294 -13.45 12.99 7.07
CA LEU A 294 -13.69 13.46 5.69
C LEU A 294 -14.32 14.85 5.63
N ARG A 295 -15.26 15.15 6.53
CA ARG A 295 -15.90 16.47 6.59
C ARG A 295 -14.95 17.56 7.09
N SER A 296 -14.09 17.22 8.05
CA SER A 296 -13.19 18.18 8.69
C SER A 296 -11.90 18.40 7.90
N PHE A 297 -11.40 17.34 7.26
CA PHE A 297 -10.13 17.27 6.54
C PHE A 297 -10.33 16.49 5.22
N PRO A 298 -11.10 17.05 4.27
CA PRO A 298 -11.28 16.41 2.97
C PRO A 298 -9.95 16.34 2.22
N PRO A 299 -9.70 15.25 1.45
CA PRO A 299 -8.48 15.16 0.66
C PRO A 299 -8.44 16.25 -0.41
N ASP A 300 -7.25 16.79 -0.63
CA ASP A 300 -6.97 17.82 -1.63
C ASP A 300 -5.72 17.46 -2.46
N SER A 301 -5.04 18.45 -3.04
CA SER A 301 -3.85 18.24 -3.88
C SER A 301 -2.54 18.01 -3.11
N HIS A 302 -2.57 18.05 -1.77
CA HIS A 302 -1.42 17.76 -0.94
C HIS A 302 -1.07 16.25 -1.00
N PRO A 303 0.17 15.88 -1.38
CA PRO A 303 0.54 14.50 -1.67
C PRO A 303 0.43 13.55 -0.49
N GLU A 304 0.43 14.04 0.74
CA GLU A 304 0.20 13.22 1.92
C GLU A 304 -1.13 12.47 1.78
N PHE A 305 -2.17 13.11 1.23
CA PHE A 305 -3.49 12.47 1.07
C PHE A 305 -3.51 11.33 0.05
N SER A 306 -2.47 11.12 -0.74
CA SER A 306 -2.43 9.98 -1.67
C SER A 306 -2.55 8.65 -0.95
N GLY A 307 -2.10 8.55 0.31
CA GLY A 307 -2.20 7.35 1.14
C GLY A 307 -3.61 6.99 1.63
N LEU A 308 -4.65 7.74 1.25
CA LEU A 308 -6.02 7.51 1.73
C LEU A 308 -6.81 6.48 0.93
N VAL A 309 -6.23 5.86 -0.11
CA VAL A 309 -6.98 4.94 -0.99
C VAL A 309 -7.53 3.74 -0.22
N PHE A 310 -6.72 3.06 0.59
CA PHE A 310 -7.18 1.93 1.40
C PHE A 310 -8.28 2.30 2.42
N PRO A 311 -8.08 3.28 3.35
CA PRO A 311 -9.10 3.57 4.36
C PRO A 311 -10.42 4.04 3.75
N LEU A 312 -10.38 4.79 2.64
CA LEU A 312 -11.60 5.19 1.93
C LEU A 312 -12.27 4.01 1.21
N PHE A 313 -11.49 3.13 0.59
CA PHE A 313 -12.04 1.94 -0.06
C PHE A 313 -12.76 1.05 0.94
N ILE A 314 -12.12 0.69 2.06
CA ILE A 314 -12.75 -0.20 3.02
C ILE A 314 -13.97 0.44 3.70
N ALA A 315 -13.92 1.75 3.96
CA ALA A 315 -15.09 2.49 4.42
C ALA A 315 -16.22 2.45 3.39
N GLY A 316 -15.91 2.60 2.10
CA GLY A 316 -16.89 2.52 1.03
C GLY A 316 -17.54 1.14 0.91
N CYS A 317 -16.76 0.06 1.03
CA CYS A 317 -17.27 -1.31 0.97
C CYS A 317 -18.32 -1.57 2.06
N GLU A 318 -18.06 -1.03 3.24
CA GLU A 318 -18.84 -1.26 4.46
C GLU A 318 -19.90 -0.16 4.72
N CYS A 319 -19.98 0.86 3.88
CA CYS A 319 -20.95 1.94 4.02
C CYS A 319 -22.33 1.50 3.49
N GLU A 320 -23.38 1.72 4.28
CA GLU A 320 -24.78 1.48 3.88
C GLU A 320 -25.54 2.77 3.56
N ASP A 321 -25.02 3.92 4.02
CA ASP A 321 -25.64 5.22 3.82
C ASP A 321 -25.21 5.85 2.48
N ASN A 322 -26.18 6.18 1.64
CA ASN A 322 -25.90 6.70 0.29
C ASN A 322 -25.20 8.06 0.30
N GLU A 323 -25.44 8.92 1.30
CA GLU A 323 -24.80 10.23 1.38
C GLU A 323 -23.32 10.09 1.77
N GLN A 324 -23.04 9.26 2.77
CA GLN A 324 -21.69 8.91 3.19
C GLN A 324 -20.91 8.23 2.06
N LEU A 325 -21.51 7.26 1.37
CA LEU A 325 -20.90 6.60 0.22
C LEU A 325 -20.58 7.60 -0.90
N THR A 326 -21.48 8.53 -1.19
CA THR A 326 -21.24 9.59 -2.18
C THR A 326 -20.04 10.45 -1.80
N MET A 327 -19.89 10.78 -0.51
CA MET A 327 -18.74 11.53 0.01
C MET A 327 -17.43 10.76 -0.14
N ILE A 328 -17.45 9.46 0.15
CA ILE A 328 -16.29 8.56 -0.02
C ILE A 328 -15.89 8.45 -1.49
N LEU A 329 -16.85 8.20 -2.39
CA LEU A 329 -16.60 8.13 -3.84
C LEU A 329 -16.05 9.45 -4.38
N LYS A 330 -16.60 10.59 -3.96
CA LYS A 330 -16.08 11.91 -4.32
C LYS A 330 -14.63 12.10 -3.84
N SER A 331 -14.32 11.64 -2.64
CA SER A 331 -12.97 11.72 -2.06
C SER A 331 -11.98 10.86 -2.84
N LEU A 332 -12.35 9.61 -3.18
CA LEU A 332 -11.57 8.74 -4.06
C LEU A 332 -11.36 9.39 -5.45
N HIS A 333 -12.40 9.99 -6.03
CA HIS A 333 -12.27 10.71 -7.30
C HIS A 333 -11.27 11.88 -7.20
N THR A 334 -11.29 12.64 -6.10
CA THR A 334 -10.29 13.69 -5.86
C THR A 334 -8.87 13.13 -5.83
N LEU A 335 -8.64 11.98 -5.16
CA LEU A 335 -7.33 11.32 -5.16
C LEU A 335 -6.91 10.85 -6.56
N GLU A 336 -7.84 10.29 -7.34
CA GLU A 336 -7.58 9.88 -8.73
C GLU A 336 -7.13 11.07 -9.58
N VAL A 337 -7.86 12.18 -9.53
CA VAL A 337 -7.56 13.38 -10.33
C VAL A 337 -6.24 14.04 -9.91
N ASN A 338 -5.97 14.11 -8.60
CA ASN A 338 -4.79 14.80 -8.09
C ASN A 338 -3.49 14.00 -8.23
N PHE A 339 -3.56 12.67 -8.14
CA PHE A 339 -2.38 11.80 -8.08
C PHE A 339 -2.25 10.82 -9.25
N GLY A 340 -3.29 10.67 -10.08
CA GLY A 340 -3.25 9.78 -11.24
C GLY A 340 -3.05 8.31 -10.87
N ILE A 341 -3.51 7.89 -9.68
CA ILE A 341 -3.38 6.51 -9.20
C ILE A 341 -4.55 5.70 -9.76
N HIS A 342 -4.27 4.78 -10.70
CA HIS A 342 -5.31 3.99 -11.34
C HIS A 342 -5.99 3.00 -10.40
N ASN A 343 -5.30 2.59 -9.31
CA ASN A 343 -5.91 1.74 -8.29
C ASN A 343 -7.08 2.44 -7.59
N THR A 344 -7.04 3.77 -7.47
CA THR A 344 -8.15 4.57 -6.95
C THR A 344 -9.37 4.52 -7.87
N LYS A 345 -9.15 4.52 -9.19
CA LYS A 345 -10.23 4.31 -10.17
C LYS A 345 -10.83 2.91 -10.03
N ARG A 346 -9.99 1.88 -9.92
CA ARG A 346 -10.45 0.49 -9.71
C ARG A 346 -11.20 0.32 -8.40
N ALA A 347 -10.77 0.98 -7.33
CA ALA A 347 -11.48 1.01 -6.06
C ALA A 347 -12.90 1.58 -6.24
N GLN A 348 -13.06 2.71 -6.95
CA GLN A 348 -14.38 3.28 -7.27
C GLN A 348 -15.25 2.31 -8.09
N GLU A 349 -14.68 1.65 -9.11
CA GLU A 349 -15.41 0.67 -9.92
C GLU A 349 -15.94 -0.50 -9.07
N VAL A 350 -15.12 -1.01 -8.14
CA VAL A 350 -15.53 -2.06 -7.19
C VAL A 350 -16.68 -1.57 -6.30
N LEU A 351 -16.58 -0.36 -5.75
CA LEU A 351 -17.64 0.20 -4.89
C LEU A 351 -18.96 0.32 -5.64
N VAL A 352 -18.94 0.82 -6.88
CA VAL A 352 -20.15 0.93 -7.72
C VAL A 352 -20.79 -0.44 -7.96
N ILE A 353 -19.98 -1.46 -8.27
CA ILE A 353 -20.46 -2.84 -8.47
C ILE A 353 -21.07 -3.39 -7.17
N LEU A 354 -20.41 -3.21 -6.03
CA LEU A 354 -20.92 -3.66 -4.72
C LEU A 354 -22.25 -3.01 -4.36
N THR A 355 -22.37 -1.70 -4.60
CA THR A 355 -23.63 -0.97 -4.37
C THR A 355 -24.74 -1.49 -5.25
N GLN A 356 -24.47 -1.72 -6.54
CA GLN A 356 -25.45 -2.28 -7.47
C GLN A 356 -25.91 -3.67 -7.03
N LEU A 357 -24.96 -4.57 -6.71
CA LEU A 357 -25.25 -5.92 -6.22
C LEU A 357 -26.10 -5.91 -4.95
N ARG A 358 -25.85 -4.95 -4.04
CA ARG A 358 -26.65 -4.76 -2.83
C ARG A 358 -28.08 -4.32 -3.14
N CYS A 359 -28.27 -3.37 -4.06
CA CYS A 359 -29.59 -2.94 -4.52
C CYS A 359 -30.39 -4.06 -5.20
N GLU A 360 -29.70 -5.00 -5.87
CA GLU A 360 -30.29 -6.19 -6.49
C GLU A 360 -30.60 -7.32 -5.48
N GLY A 361 -30.33 -7.12 -4.19
CA GLY A 361 -30.53 -8.14 -3.15
C GLY A 361 -29.52 -9.28 -3.19
N LYS A 362 -28.36 -9.06 -3.82
CA LYS A 362 -27.26 -10.04 -3.94
C LYS A 362 -26.00 -9.47 -3.26
N PRO A 363 -26.04 -9.17 -1.95
CA PRO A 363 -24.89 -8.61 -1.26
C PRO A 363 -23.71 -9.58 -1.37
N LYS A 364 -22.52 -9.01 -1.53
CA LYS A 364 -21.31 -9.78 -1.73
C LYS A 364 -20.16 -9.15 -0.95
N HIS A 365 -19.33 -9.98 -0.36
CA HIS A 365 -18.12 -9.51 0.30
C HIS A 365 -17.12 -9.01 -0.76
N TRP A 366 -16.47 -7.87 -0.50
CA TRP A 366 -15.64 -7.17 -1.48
C TRP A 366 -14.41 -7.98 -1.91
N LEU A 367 -13.82 -8.81 -1.03
CA LEU A 367 -12.72 -9.71 -1.41
C LEU A 367 -13.16 -10.78 -2.41
N ASP A 368 -14.37 -11.33 -2.26
CA ASP A 368 -14.88 -12.33 -3.19
C ASP A 368 -15.16 -11.71 -4.56
N LEU A 369 -15.51 -10.42 -4.60
CA LEU A 369 -15.66 -9.68 -5.84
C LEU A 369 -14.30 -9.42 -6.51
N LEU A 370 -13.28 -9.03 -5.74
CA LEU A 370 -11.92 -8.87 -6.26
C LEU A 370 -11.37 -10.20 -6.81
N GLU A 371 -11.64 -11.31 -6.14
CA GLU A 371 -11.24 -12.65 -6.62
C GLU A 371 -11.95 -13.02 -7.94
N GLU A 372 -13.26 -12.80 -8.05
CA GLU A 372 -14.01 -13.04 -9.30
C GLU A 372 -13.57 -12.15 -10.47
N LEU A 373 -13.23 -10.90 -10.18
CA LEU A 373 -12.68 -9.99 -11.19
C LEU A 373 -11.22 -10.32 -11.56
N GLU A 374 -10.59 -11.22 -10.81
CA GLU A 374 -9.16 -11.51 -10.84
C GLU A 374 -8.30 -10.24 -10.65
N TRP A 375 -8.76 -9.32 -9.81
CA TRP A 375 -8.11 -8.03 -9.56
C TRP A 375 -7.17 -8.08 -8.37
N GLU A 376 -5.95 -7.60 -8.59
CA GLU A 376 -4.87 -7.59 -7.58
C GLU A 376 -4.46 -6.15 -7.27
N LEU A 377 -5.38 -5.39 -6.67
CA LEU A 377 -5.20 -3.97 -6.43
C LEU A 377 -4.30 -3.69 -5.24
N ILE A 378 -3.24 -2.90 -5.38
CA ILE A 378 -2.54 -2.37 -4.20
C ILE A 378 -3.19 -1.03 -3.83
N LEU A 379 -3.86 -0.95 -2.69
CA LEU A 379 -4.59 0.27 -2.32
C LEU A 379 -3.65 1.26 -1.63
N VAL A 380 -2.74 1.78 -2.46
CA VAL A 380 -1.66 2.72 -2.14
C VAL A 380 -2.24 4.09 -1.80
#